data_AF-A0A8J8H5S4-F1
#
_entry.id   AF-A0A8J8H5S4-F1
#
_cell.length_a   1.000
_cell.length_b   1.000
_cell.length_c   1.000
_cell.angle_alpha   90.00
_cell.angle_beta   90.00
_cell.angle_gamma   90.00
#
_symmetry.space_group_name_H-M   'P 1'
#
loop_
_entity.id
_entity.type
_entity.pdbx_description
1 polymer ?
#
loop_
_entity_poly.entity_id
_entity_poly.type
_entity_poly.pdbx_seq_one_letter_code
_entity_poly.pdbx_strand_id
1 'polypeptide(L)' 'MERKLDRKGLVAKVLVKLPRHLGGVLKKFYLEDKSQARIAEEEGVSITAVKMRLFRAKKEFKRIAFTEESFSAAMI' A
#
# COMPACT_ATOMS: atom_id res chain seq x y z
N MET A 1 2.19 -8.41 28.57
CA MET A 1 2.78 -8.64 27.25
C MET A 1 2.23 -7.58 26.31
N GLU A 2 2.97 -6.50 26.09
CA GLU A 2 2.53 -5.41 25.20
C GLU A 2 2.32 -5.99 23.79
N ARG A 3 1.07 -5.91 23.29
CA ARG A 3 0.78 -6.10 21.87
C ARG A 3 1.45 -4.95 21.12
N LYS A 4 2.75 -5.09 20.81
CA LYS A 4 3.38 -4.28 19.75
C LYS A 4 2.61 -4.61 18.49
N LEU A 5 1.70 -3.73 18.12
CA LEU A 5 1.00 -3.70 16.84
C LEU A 5 2.00 -4.11 15.77
N ASP A 6 1.83 -5.31 15.20
CA ASP A 6 2.65 -5.79 14.09
C ASP A 6 2.26 -5.00 12.83
N ARG A 7 2.68 -3.73 12.81
CA ARG A 7 2.43 -2.80 11.71
C ARG A 7 3.01 -3.35 10.41
N LYS A 8 4.11 -4.11 10.49
CA LYS A 8 4.71 -4.78 9.34
C LYS A 8 3.79 -5.88 8.82
N GLY A 9 3.25 -6.73 9.70
CA GLY A 9 2.26 -7.75 9.34
C GLY A 9 0.97 -7.18 8.77
N LEU A 10 0.45 -6.07 9.33
CA LEU A 10 -0.71 -5.38 8.79
C LEU A 10 -0.43 -4.83 7.38
N VAL A 11 0.71 -4.15 7.20
CA VAL A 11 1.12 -3.63 5.89
C VAL A 11 1.27 -4.77 4.88
N ALA A 12 1.88 -5.89 5.24
CA ALA A 12 2.02 -7.05 4.37
C ALA A 12 0.64 -7.64 3.97
N LYS A 13 -0.27 -7.79 4.92
CA LYS A 13 -1.65 -8.29 4.67
C LYS A 13 -2.46 -7.37 3.76
N VAL A 14 -2.30 -6.05 3.90
CA VAL A 14 -2.99 -5.08 3.04
C VAL A 14 -2.34 -5.03 1.65
N LEU A 15 -1.01 -5.12 1.57
CA LEU A 15 -0.27 -5.12 0.30
C LEU A 15 -0.61 -6.31 -0.59
N VAL A 16 -0.84 -7.50 -0.04
CA VAL A 16 -1.25 -8.68 -0.84
C VAL A 16 -2.67 -8.58 -1.40
N LYS A 17 -3.53 -7.75 -0.79
CA LYS A 17 -4.92 -7.50 -1.24
C LYS A 17 -5.01 -6.37 -2.27
N LEU A 18 -3.95 -5.56 -2.41
CA LEU A 18 -3.91 -4.49 -3.40
C LEU A 18 -3.73 -5.05 -4.81
N PRO A 19 -4.37 -4.44 -5.83
CA PRO A 19 -4.07 -4.75 -7.23
C PRO A 19 -2.57 -4.60 -7.52
N ARG A 20 -2.00 -5.55 -8.27
CA ARG A 20 -0.54 -5.67 -8.48
C ARG A 20 0.14 -4.37 -8.93
N HIS A 21 -0.51 -3.60 -9.79
CA HIS A 21 -0.01 -2.32 -10.30
C HIS A 21 -0.05 -1.18 -9.25
N LEU A 22 -0.96 -1.24 -8.26
CA LEU A 22 -1.02 -0.28 -7.16
C LEU A 22 -0.06 -0.67 -6.03
N GLY A 23 -0.06 -1.95 -5.66
CA GLY A 23 0.84 -2.49 -4.64
C GLY A 23 2.32 -2.36 -5.03
N GLY A 24 2.64 -2.57 -6.31
CA GLY A 24 4.01 -2.43 -6.83
C GLY A 24 4.57 -1.02 -6.67
N VAL A 25 3.80 0.01 -7.04
CA VAL A 25 4.20 1.41 -6.91
C VAL A 25 4.33 1.81 -5.43
N LEU A 26 3.41 1.34 -4.58
CA LEU A 26 3.41 1.66 -3.15
C LEU A 26 4.60 1.01 -2.43
N LYS A 27 4.93 -0.24 -2.77
CA LYS A 27 6.14 -0.93 -2.29
C LYS A 27 7.41 -0.20 -2.72
N LYS A 28 7.58 0.10 -4.01
CA LYS A 28 8.77 0.79 -4.53
C LYS A 28 8.98 2.14 -3.84
N PHE A 29 7.91 2.90 -3.63
CA PHE A 29 8.00 4.23 -3.02
C PHE A 29 8.26 4.19 -1.50
N TYR A 30 7.58 3.33 -0.75
CA TYR A 30 7.64 3.33 0.72
C TYR A 30 8.58 2.30 1.35
N LEU A 31 8.89 1.20 0.64
CA LEU A 31 9.74 0.12 1.15
C LEU A 31 11.11 0.06 0.47
N GLU A 32 11.23 0.61 -0.75
CA GLU A 32 12.49 0.64 -1.52
C GLU A 32 13.03 2.07 -1.66
N ASP A 33 12.40 3.08 -1.04
CA ASP A 33 12.77 4.50 -1.08
C ASP A 33 13.01 5.07 -2.50
N LYS A 34 12.35 4.49 -3.52
CA LYS A 34 12.49 4.94 -4.91
C LYS A 34 11.74 6.24 -5.15
N SER A 35 12.37 7.15 -5.89
CA SER A 35 11.71 8.38 -6.35
C SER A 35 10.61 8.08 -7.38
N GLN A 36 9.62 8.97 -7.50
CA GLN A 36 8.55 8.83 -8.49
C GLN A 36 9.08 8.77 -9.93
N ALA A 37 10.18 9.48 -10.21
CA ALA A 37 10.85 9.46 -11.51
C ALA A 37 11.47 8.09 -11.81
N ARG A 38 12.17 7.50 -10.83
CA ARG A 38 12.75 6.15 -10.97
C ARG A 38 11.67 5.09 -11.19
N ILE A 39 10.55 5.19 -10.48
CA ILE A 39 9.41 4.28 -10.65
C ILE A 39 8.76 4.45 -12.02
N ALA A 40 8.66 5.69 -12.51
CA ALA A 40 8.12 6.00 -13.83
C ALA A 40 8.96 5.37 -14.94
N GLU A 41 10.29 5.50 -14.88
CA GLU A 41 11.22 4.82 -15.79
C GLU A 41 11.10 3.29 -15.71
N GLU A 42 11.18 2.71 -14.51
CA GLU A 42 11.13 1.25 -14.32
C GLU A 42 9.80 0.62 -14.80
N GLU A 43 8.68 1.36 -14.73
CA GLU A 43 7.38 0.88 -15.16
C GLU A 43 6.98 1.32 -16.58
N GLY A 44 7.83 2.11 -17.26
CA GLY A 44 7.55 2.61 -18.61
C GLY A 44 6.31 3.52 -18.68
N VAL A 45 6.08 4.35 -17.65
CA VAL A 45 4.92 5.24 -17.55
C VAL A 45 5.33 6.67 -17.21
N SER A 46 4.41 7.63 -17.31
CA SER A 46 4.69 9.01 -16.90
C SER A 46 4.74 9.18 -15.38
N ILE A 47 5.47 10.18 -14.90
CA ILE A 47 5.49 10.58 -13.47
C ILE A 47 4.07 10.89 -12.97
N THR A 48 3.24 11.51 -13.80
CA THR A 48 1.82 11.78 -13.48
C THR A 48 1.03 10.48 -13.27
N ALA A 49 1.27 9.44 -14.08
CA ALA A 49 0.65 8.14 -13.88
C ALA A 49 1.09 7.51 -12.55
N VAL A 50 2.37 7.61 -12.17
CA VAL A 50 2.87 7.16 -10.87
C VAL A 50 2.18 7.90 -9.72
N LYS A 51 2.04 9.23 -9.80
CA LYS A 51 1.32 10.04 -8.79
C LYS A 51 -0.13 9.58 -8.62
N MET A 52 -0.83 9.36 -9.74
CA MET A 52 -2.21 8.87 -9.71
C MET A 52 -2.31 7.46 -9.14
N ARG A 53 -1.37 6.57 -9.47
CA ARG A 53 -1.26 5.22 -8.90
C ARG A 53 -1.01 5.29 -7.40
N LEU A 54 -0.09 6.12 -6.92
CA LEU A 54 0.15 6.32 -5.49
C LEU A 54 -1.09 6.84 -4.76
N PHE A 55 -1.79 7.82 -5.33
CA PHE A 55 -3.02 8.35 -4.75
C PHE A 55 -4.10 7.26 -4.61
N ARG A 56 -4.35 6.51 -5.69
CA ARG A 56 -5.32 5.41 -5.69
C ARG A 56 -4.91 4.28 -4.75
N ALA A 57 -3.63 3.91 -4.76
CA ALA A 57 -3.07 2.88 -3.90
C ALA A 57 -3.22 3.24 -2.42
N LYS A 58 -3.01 4.50 -2.02
CA LYS A 58 -3.26 4.97 -0.63
C LYS A 58 -4.73 4.89 -0.25
N LYS A 59 -5.63 5.33 -1.13
CA LYS A 59 -7.08 5.27 -0.89
C LYS A 59 -7.53 3.83 -0.68
N GLU A 60 -7.06 2.94 -1.53
CA GLU A 60 -7.41 1.52 -1.49
C GLU A 60 -6.76 0.81 -0.29
N PHE A 61 -5.51 1.15 0.03
CA PHE A 61 -4.83 0.69 1.24
C PHE A 61 -5.63 1.06 2.49
N LYS A 62 -6.06 2.32 2.60
CA LYS A 62 -6.89 2.80 3.73
C LYS A 62 -8.22 2.05 3.79
N ARG A 63 -8.90 1.87 2.65
CA ARG A 63 -10.18 1.15 2.58
C ARG A 63 -10.05 -0.28 3.10
N ILE A 64 -9.02 -1.01 2.64
CA ILE A 64 -8.78 -2.39 3.06
C ILE A 64 -8.38 -2.43 4.54
N ALA A 65 -7.43 -1.59 4.97
CA ALA A 65 -6.99 -1.54 6.37
C ALA A 65 -8.14 -1.26 7.33
N PHE A 66 -9.05 -0.33 6.99
CA PHE A 66 -10.19 0.02 7.82
C PHE A 66 -11.29 -1.06 7.82
N THR A 67 -11.42 -1.79 6.71
CA THR A 67 -12.34 -2.94 6.62
C THR A 67 -11.86 -4.07 7.55
N GLU A 68 -10.57 -4.35 7.61
CA GLU A 68 -10.00 -5.37 8.52
C GLU A 68 -10.15 -4.99 10.00
N GLU A 69 -10.01 -3.71 10.33
CA GLU A 69 -10.17 -3.19 11.68
C GLU A 69 -11.63 -3.33 12.16
N SER A 70 -12.58 -3.08 11.24
CA SER A 70 -14.02 -3.21 11.49
C SER A 70 -14.46 -4.68 11.59
N PHE A 71 -13.85 -5.58 10.80
CA PHE A 71 -14.11 -7.03 10.88
C PHE A 71 -13.57 -7.65 12.17
N SER A 72 -12.40 -7.20 12.65
CA SER A 72 -11.83 -7.66 13.92
C SER A 72 -12.59 -7.14 15.14
N ALA A 73 -13.23 -5.97 15.06
CA ALA A 73 -14.05 -5.41 16.14
C ALA A 73 -15.44 -6.08 16.24
N ALA A 74 -15.98 -6.61 15.13
CA ALA A 74 -17.28 -7.28 15.10
C ALA A 74 -17.24 -8.76 15.54
N MET A 75 -16.05 -9.34 15.74
CA MET A 75 -15.86 -10.72 16.22
C MET A 75 -15.49 -10.80 17.71
N ILE A 76 -15.52 -9.69 18.44
CA ILE A 76 -15.28 -9.64 19.90
C ILE A 76 -16.60 -9.35 20.60
#